data_AF-A0A953JHA2-F1
#
_entry.id   AF-A0A953JHA2-F1
#
_cell.length_a   1.000
_cell.length_b   1.000
_cell.length_c   1.000
_cell.angle_alpha   90.00
_cell.angle_beta   90.00
_cell.angle_gamma   90.00
#
_symmetry.space_group_name_H-M   'P 1'
#
loop_
_entity.id
_entity.type
_entity.pdbx_description
1 polymer ?
#
loop_
_entity_poly.entity_id
_entity_poly.type
_entity_poly.pdbx_seq_one_letter_code
_entity_poly.pdbx_strand_id
1 'polypeptide(L)'
;VTPYLSECAAEAGADLARDPAIAALFLPDGAPVRPGTRLVQGAAAETLRTIAREGPGALHGGPIGAAVAAHVARLGGLLDEADLRDARTVERAPVRGTYRGVEVVGPPPPSSGGVHVIQMLNVLEGFDLRALGFGTPATLHLIAEALKLAFADRAAATADPAFVRVPVERLLSKDYAAERRALLDPNRAKRWTAGVAAGESPNTTHLTVADADGRIVCATHTINSLFGARFLVPEVGLIPNNYMALFDPRPGHALSIAPGKRITTSQAPLIALRDGRPLVALGLPGGLRIFGSAMQALLNLLDHGMSLQEAVEAPRLWTQGQAVEVEATVPEAVRAALRGMGHEVVALPHVAGGMNAIRFHPDGMLEGAACWRADGTAIGIGGGLARQGVRFWPDQARG
;
A
#
# COMPACT_ATOMS: atom_id res chain seq x y z
N VAL A 1 2.32 -12.91 20.15
CA VAL A 1 2.87 -13.18 18.80
C VAL A 1 1.86 -14.02 18.05
N THR A 2 1.45 -13.61 16.85
CA THR A 2 0.55 -14.39 15.99
C THR A 2 1.34 -15.39 15.14
N PRO A 3 0.70 -16.42 14.56
CA PRO A 3 1.33 -17.28 13.56
C PRO A 3 1.96 -16.48 12.41
N TYR A 4 1.25 -15.48 11.88
CA TYR A 4 1.75 -14.61 10.81
C TYR A 4 3.05 -13.90 11.18
N LEU A 5 3.14 -13.29 12.37
CA LEU A 5 4.39 -12.65 12.82
C LEU A 5 5.53 -13.67 13.03
N SER A 6 5.21 -14.88 13.49
CA SER A 6 6.20 -15.96 13.62
C SER A 6 6.75 -16.40 12.27
N GLU A 7 5.89 -16.53 11.25
CA GLU A 7 6.29 -16.86 9.88
C GLU A 7 7.12 -15.74 9.26
N CYS A 8 6.72 -14.48 9.47
CA CYS A 8 7.50 -13.31 9.07
C CYS A 8 8.92 -13.32 9.67
N ALA A 9 9.05 -13.68 10.96
CA ALA A 9 10.35 -13.81 11.62
C ALA A 9 11.16 -14.99 11.06
N ALA A 10 10.51 -16.08 10.68
CA ALA A 10 11.15 -17.24 10.05
C ALA A 10 11.69 -16.92 8.66
N GLU A 11 10.90 -16.28 7.80
CA GLU A 11 11.30 -15.82 6.46
C GLU A 11 12.53 -14.90 6.52
N ALA A 12 12.55 -14.05 7.55
CA ALA A 12 13.61 -13.09 7.81
C ALA A 12 14.83 -13.65 8.57
N GLY A 13 14.78 -14.89 9.04
CA GLY A 13 15.60 -15.36 10.15
C GLY A 13 17.10 -15.25 9.91
N ALA A 14 17.56 -15.58 8.70
CA ALA A 14 18.98 -15.51 8.35
C ALA A 14 19.54 -14.08 8.45
N ASP A 15 18.76 -13.06 8.06
CA ASP A 15 19.17 -11.66 8.16
C ASP A 15 19.06 -11.14 9.59
N LEU A 16 17.97 -11.48 10.30
CA LEU A 16 17.76 -11.05 11.69
C LEU A 16 18.86 -11.59 12.61
N ALA A 17 19.37 -12.80 12.37
CA ALA A 17 20.46 -13.40 13.15
C ALA A 17 21.78 -12.61 13.09
N ARG A 18 21.94 -11.69 12.13
CA ARG A 18 23.14 -10.87 11.95
C ARG A 18 23.21 -9.70 12.94
N ASP A 19 22.09 -9.29 13.53
CA ASP A 19 22.02 -8.27 14.56
C ASP A 19 21.58 -8.89 15.90
N PRO A 20 22.45 -8.96 16.92
CA PRO A 20 22.10 -9.61 18.19
C PRO A 20 20.87 -9.02 18.86
N ALA A 21 20.62 -7.72 18.71
CA ALA A 21 19.53 -7.03 19.38
C ALA A 21 18.16 -7.39 18.81
N ILE A 22 18.01 -7.37 17.48
CA ILE A 22 16.77 -7.81 16.83
C ILE A 22 16.58 -9.33 16.95
N ALA A 23 17.68 -10.12 16.89
CA ALA A 23 17.64 -11.57 17.07
C ALA A 23 17.11 -11.96 18.44
N ALA A 24 17.50 -11.25 19.51
CA ALA A 24 16.99 -11.51 20.86
C ALA A 24 15.45 -11.36 20.98
N LEU A 25 14.83 -10.54 20.12
CA LEU A 25 13.38 -10.31 20.11
C LEU A 25 12.64 -11.35 19.25
N PHE A 26 13.14 -11.64 18.05
CA PHE A 26 12.41 -12.40 17.04
C PHE A 26 12.96 -13.79 16.77
N LEU A 27 14.18 -14.07 17.24
CA LEU A 27 14.87 -15.36 17.14
C LEU A 27 15.38 -15.86 18.51
N PRO A 28 14.55 -15.89 19.58
CA PRO A 28 15.00 -16.40 20.88
C PRO A 28 15.53 -17.83 20.74
N ASP A 29 16.69 -18.09 21.35
CA ASP A 29 17.42 -19.37 21.24
C ASP A 29 17.79 -19.75 19.78
N GLY A 30 17.88 -18.78 18.88
CA GLY A 30 18.22 -18.98 17.47
C GLY A 30 17.05 -19.47 16.61
N ALA A 31 15.83 -19.52 17.15
CA ALA A 31 14.64 -19.98 16.45
C ALA A 31 13.55 -18.90 16.41
N PRO A 32 12.71 -18.83 15.36
CA PRO A 32 11.63 -17.87 15.26
C PRO A 32 10.74 -17.84 16.50
N VAL A 33 10.38 -16.63 16.94
CA VAL A 33 9.53 -16.42 18.11
C VAL A 33 8.20 -17.15 17.94
N ARG A 34 7.86 -18.00 18.91
CA ARG A 34 6.74 -18.93 18.79
C ARG A 34 5.38 -18.20 18.85
N PRO A 35 4.35 -18.70 18.12
CA PRO A 35 2.99 -18.22 18.29
C PRO A 35 2.51 -18.36 19.73
N GLY A 36 1.74 -17.39 20.21
CA GLY A 36 1.30 -17.32 21.61
C GLY A 36 2.32 -16.70 22.58
N THR A 37 3.59 -16.55 22.19
CA THR A 37 4.59 -15.89 23.04
C THR A 37 4.21 -14.41 23.29
N ARG A 38 4.41 -13.96 24.52
CA ARG A 38 4.31 -12.54 24.88
C ARG A 38 5.63 -11.83 24.52
N LEU A 39 5.63 -11.12 23.40
CA LEU A 39 6.76 -10.29 22.97
C LEU A 39 6.72 -8.94 23.70
N VAL A 40 7.81 -8.58 24.40
CA VAL A 40 7.91 -7.35 25.20
C VAL A 40 9.02 -6.46 24.64
N GLN A 41 8.67 -5.22 24.28
CA GLN A 41 9.61 -4.24 23.72
C GLN A 41 9.67 -3.01 24.63
N GLY A 42 10.42 -3.12 25.74
CA GLY A 42 10.47 -2.09 26.78
C GLY A 42 11.03 -0.74 26.29
N ALA A 43 12.13 -0.78 25.52
CA ALA A 43 12.73 0.44 24.94
C ALA A 43 11.76 1.13 23.96
N ALA A 44 11.11 0.36 23.07
CA ALA A 44 10.11 0.90 22.16
C ALA A 44 8.94 1.55 22.91
N ALA A 45 8.49 0.95 24.02
CA ALA A 45 7.44 1.52 24.85
C ALA A 45 7.85 2.88 25.45
N GLU A 46 9.09 3.03 25.94
CA GLU A 46 9.58 4.31 26.46
C GLU A 46 9.74 5.37 25.37
N THR A 47 10.24 4.97 24.20
CA THR A 47 10.29 5.83 23.01
C THR A 47 8.90 6.36 22.64
N LEU A 48 7.89 5.49 22.58
CA LEU A 48 6.51 5.89 22.29
C LEU A 48 5.92 6.80 23.37
N ARG A 49 6.18 6.55 24.66
CA ARG A 49 5.76 7.45 25.76
C ARG A 49 6.41 8.82 25.65
N THR A 50 7.69 8.86 25.33
CA THR A 50 8.44 10.10 25.16
C THR A 50 7.88 10.91 23.99
N ILE A 51 7.65 10.29 22.83
CA ILE A 51 7.01 10.94 21.68
C ILE A 51 5.59 11.42 22.02
N ALA A 52 4.81 10.64 22.78
CA ALA A 52 3.47 11.06 23.19
C ALA A 52 3.48 12.28 24.12
N ARG A 53 4.50 12.41 24.98
CA ARG A 53 4.65 13.53 25.94
C ARG A 53 5.27 14.77 25.30
N GLU A 54 6.30 14.60 24.47
CA GLU A 54 7.18 15.67 23.99
C GLU A 54 6.96 15.98 22.50
N GLY A 55 6.14 15.17 21.82
CA GLY A 55 5.86 15.31 20.41
C GLY A 55 7.00 14.83 19.50
N PRO A 56 6.92 15.14 18.18
CA PRO A 56 7.90 14.68 17.19
C PRO A 56 9.31 15.27 17.41
N GLY A 57 9.43 16.37 18.15
CA GLY A 57 10.73 16.99 18.47
C GLY A 57 11.68 16.07 19.24
N ALA A 58 11.16 15.08 19.97
CA ALA A 58 11.98 14.07 20.63
C ALA A 58 12.83 13.25 19.65
N LEU A 59 12.34 13.04 18.41
CA LEU A 59 13.07 12.41 17.31
C LEU A 59 13.78 13.44 16.44
N HIS A 60 13.11 14.53 16.06
CA HIS A 60 13.60 15.52 15.10
C HIS A 60 14.42 16.63 15.79
N GLY A 61 15.51 16.25 16.46
CA GLY A 61 16.40 17.15 17.20
C GLY A 61 16.47 16.88 18.71
N GLY A 62 15.84 15.80 19.17
CA GLY A 62 15.82 15.36 20.57
C GLY A 62 16.66 14.10 20.83
N PRO A 63 16.60 13.57 22.06
CA PRO A 63 17.46 12.47 22.50
C PRO A 63 17.22 11.15 21.76
N ILE A 64 16.01 10.91 21.25
CA ILE A 64 15.72 9.71 20.43
C ILE A 64 16.49 9.82 19.10
N GLY A 65 16.47 10.99 18.47
CA GLY A 65 17.21 11.22 17.22
C GLY A 65 18.71 11.07 17.39
N ALA A 66 19.27 11.64 18.45
CA ALA A 66 20.68 11.51 18.79
C ALA A 66 21.09 10.04 19.02
N ALA A 67 20.26 9.25 19.72
CA ALA A 67 20.51 7.82 19.92
C ALA A 67 20.50 7.03 18.60
N VAL A 68 19.56 7.33 17.69
CA VAL A 68 19.49 6.71 16.36
C VAL A 68 20.73 7.07 15.53
N ALA A 69 21.08 8.35 15.42
CA ALA A 69 22.24 8.81 14.66
C ALA A 69 23.55 8.20 15.18
N ALA A 70 23.75 8.21 16.50
CA ALA A 70 24.92 7.61 17.13
C ALA A 70 25.00 6.09 16.88
N HIS A 71 23.87 5.38 16.89
CA HIS A 71 23.84 3.96 16.57
C HIS A 71 24.16 3.68 15.10
N VAL A 72 23.54 4.42 14.18
CA VAL A 72 23.80 4.26 12.74
C VAL A 72 25.25 4.58 12.40
N ALA A 73 25.85 5.61 13.02
CA ALA A 73 27.25 5.95 12.85
C ALA A 73 28.20 4.82 13.32
N ARG A 74 27.89 4.12 14.43
CA ARG A 74 28.67 2.94 14.88
C ARG A 74 28.65 1.79 13.88
N LEU A 75 27.59 1.68 13.09
CA LEU A 75 27.47 0.69 12.01
C LEU A 75 28.08 1.19 10.68
N GLY A 76 28.68 2.39 10.67
CA GLY A 76 29.26 2.99 9.46
C GLY A 76 28.22 3.56 8.49
N GLY A 77 26.99 3.83 8.96
CA GLY A 77 25.94 4.45 8.15
C GLY A 77 26.11 5.96 8.00
N LEU A 78 25.33 6.54 7.08
CA LEU A 78 25.44 7.95 6.67
C LEU A 78 24.44 8.89 7.35
N LEU A 79 23.41 8.34 8.01
CA LEU A 79 22.36 9.14 8.65
C LEU A 79 22.93 9.85 9.89
N ASP A 80 22.76 11.16 9.96
CA ASP A 80 23.16 11.96 11.12
C ASP A 80 21.98 12.69 11.81
N GLU A 81 22.29 13.46 12.86
CA GLU A 81 21.29 14.24 13.59
C GLU A 81 20.72 15.41 12.77
N ALA A 82 21.50 15.96 11.82
CA ALA A 82 21.02 17.03 10.94
C ALA A 82 19.97 16.48 9.96
N ASP A 83 20.20 15.31 9.38
CA ASP A 83 19.21 14.63 8.52
C ASP A 83 17.88 14.42 9.25
N LEU A 84 17.92 13.93 10.49
CA LEU A 84 16.73 13.74 11.31
C LEU A 84 16.07 15.08 11.66
N ARG A 85 16.84 16.08 12.07
CA ARG A 85 16.34 17.41 12.44
C ARG A 85 15.78 18.19 11.25
N ASP A 86 16.25 17.95 10.02
CA ASP A 86 15.83 18.67 8.82
C ASP A 86 14.73 17.95 8.03
N ALA A 87 14.46 16.68 8.34
CA ALA A 87 13.34 15.94 7.78
C ALA A 87 11.99 16.62 8.11
N ARG A 88 11.15 16.87 7.10
CA ARG A 88 9.83 17.48 7.24
C ARG A 88 8.76 16.64 6.55
N THR A 89 7.58 16.57 7.17
CA THR A 89 6.36 16.14 6.50
C THR A 89 5.99 17.18 5.45
N VAL A 90 5.50 16.73 4.29
CA VAL A 90 5.12 17.62 3.19
C VAL A 90 3.66 17.35 2.84
N GLU A 91 2.83 18.35 3.07
CA GLU A 91 1.45 18.35 2.62
C GLU A 91 1.39 18.63 1.12
N ARG A 92 0.62 17.81 0.39
CA ARG A 92 0.46 17.95 -1.06
C ARG A 92 -1.00 17.74 -1.41
N ALA A 93 -1.47 18.49 -2.41
CA ALA A 93 -2.77 18.25 -3.01
C ALA A 93 -2.80 16.83 -3.63
N PRO A 94 -3.87 16.05 -3.38
CA PRO A 94 -3.98 14.71 -3.96
C PRO A 94 -4.18 14.78 -5.47
N VAL A 95 -3.83 13.69 -6.15
CA VAL A 95 -4.24 13.49 -7.54
C VAL A 95 -5.69 13.01 -7.59
N ARG A 96 -6.41 13.45 -8.61
CA ARG A 96 -7.83 13.19 -8.82
C ARG A 96 -8.06 12.73 -10.26
N GLY A 97 -8.98 11.80 -10.43
CA GLY A 97 -9.46 11.36 -11.73
C GLY A 97 -10.85 10.76 -11.62
N THR A 98 -11.48 10.46 -12.75
CA THR A 98 -12.83 9.91 -12.78
C THR A 98 -12.84 8.54 -13.43
N TYR A 99 -13.70 7.65 -12.95
CA TYR A 99 -13.95 6.35 -13.54
C TYR A 99 -15.43 6.01 -13.38
N ARG A 100 -16.18 5.92 -14.48
CA ARG A 100 -17.62 5.59 -14.49
C ARG A 100 -18.45 6.43 -13.52
N GLY A 101 -18.21 7.75 -13.52
CA GLY A 101 -18.91 8.71 -12.66
C GLY A 101 -18.47 8.71 -11.19
N VAL A 102 -17.41 7.96 -10.84
CA VAL A 102 -16.79 7.97 -9.51
C VAL A 102 -15.48 8.74 -9.58
N GLU A 103 -15.28 9.70 -8.68
CA GLU A 103 -13.98 10.36 -8.53
C GLU A 103 -13.07 9.46 -7.68
N VAL A 104 -11.83 9.25 -8.14
CA VAL A 104 -10.80 8.51 -7.41
C VAL A 104 -9.73 9.50 -7.00
N VAL A 105 -9.47 9.54 -5.69
CA VAL A 105 -8.50 10.43 -5.04
C VAL A 105 -7.36 9.59 -4.47
N GLY A 106 -6.13 9.96 -4.77
CA GLY A 106 -4.94 9.23 -4.32
C GLY A 106 -3.74 10.14 -4.05
N PRO A 107 -2.63 9.59 -3.54
CA PRO A 107 -1.45 10.38 -3.25
C PRO A 107 -0.77 10.88 -4.54
N PRO A 108 -0.21 12.10 -4.53
CA PRO A 108 0.61 12.61 -5.64
C PRO A 108 2.03 12.04 -5.57
N PRO A 109 2.87 12.29 -6.60
CA PRO A 109 4.31 12.05 -6.52
C PRO A 109 4.94 12.63 -5.23
N PRO A 110 5.92 11.94 -4.60
CA PRO A 110 6.70 10.81 -5.12
C PRO A 110 6.00 9.44 -5.04
N SER A 111 4.76 9.35 -4.55
CA SER A 111 3.99 8.12 -4.71
C SER A 111 3.57 7.93 -6.17
N SER A 112 3.77 6.71 -6.67
CA SER A 112 3.30 6.29 -7.99
C SER A 112 1.85 5.81 -7.94
N GLY A 113 1.32 5.49 -6.76
CA GLY A 113 0.08 4.75 -6.60
C GLY A 113 -1.16 5.48 -7.13
N GLY A 114 -1.42 6.70 -6.68
CA GLY A 114 -2.58 7.48 -7.10
C GLY A 114 -2.58 7.75 -8.61
N VAL A 115 -1.42 8.16 -9.15
CA VAL A 115 -1.26 8.49 -10.57
C VAL A 115 -1.56 7.29 -11.46
N HIS A 116 -0.92 6.16 -11.18
CA HIS A 116 -1.03 4.99 -12.06
C HIS A 116 -2.34 4.22 -11.87
N VAL A 117 -2.98 4.27 -10.69
CA VAL A 117 -4.35 3.75 -10.54
C VAL A 117 -5.29 4.50 -11.47
N ILE A 118 -5.31 5.83 -11.42
CA ILE A 118 -6.17 6.65 -12.27
C ILE A 118 -5.82 6.42 -13.75
N GLN A 119 -4.54 6.35 -14.09
CA GLN A 119 -4.09 6.04 -15.45
C GLN A 119 -4.68 4.71 -15.95
N MET A 120 -4.54 3.63 -15.18
CA MET A 120 -5.06 2.32 -15.56
C MET A 120 -6.58 2.32 -15.67
N LEU A 121 -7.27 2.98 -14.73
CA LEU A 121 -8.73 3.14 -14.79
C LEU A 121 -9.16 3.89 -16.06
N ASN A 122 -8.48 4.96 -16.44
CA ASN A 122 -8.78 5.69 -17.68
C ASN A 122 -8.57 4.83 -18.96
N VAL A 123 -7.55 3.96 -18.96
CA VAL A 123 -7.32 3.02 -20.06
C VAL A 123 -8.47 2.01 -20.12
N LEU A 124 -8.81 1.42 -18.98
CA LEU A 124 -9.82 0.36 -18.85
C LEU A 124 -11.26 0.85 -19.05
N GLU A 125 -11.55 2.12 -18.79
CA GLU A 125 -12.90 2.71 -18.94
C GLU A 125 -13.46 2.60 -20.36
N GLY A 126 -12.59 2.47 -21.37
CA GLY A 126 -12.99 2.25 -22.75
C GLY A 126 -13.52 0.85 -23.07
N PHE A 127 -13.50 -0.08 -22.12
CA PHE A 127 -13.99 -1.44 -22.29
C PHE A 127 -15.20 -1.68 -21.38
N ASP A 128 -16.15 -2.51 -21.83
CA ASP A 128 -17.28 -2.94 -21.01
C ASP A 128 -16.90 -4.16 -20.16
N LEU A 129 -16.15 -3.91 -19.08
CA LEU A 129 -15.71 -4.98 -18.17
C LEU A 129 -16.89 -5.68 -17.48
N ARG A 130 -18.02 -5.00 -17.32
CA ARG A 130 -19.25 -5.60 -16.79
C ARG A 130 -19.76 -6.69 -17.74
N ALA A 131 -19.85 -6.40 -19.03
CA ALA A 131 -20.24 -7.38 -20.05
C ALA A 131 -19.20 -8.50 -20.22
N LEU A 132 -17.91 -8.20 -20.10
CA LEU A 132 -16.85 -9.20 -20.16
C LEU A 132 -16.83 -10.15 -18.95
N GLY A 133 -17.38 -9.73 -17.82
CA GLY A 133 -17.50 -10.53 -16.60
C GLY A 133 -16.22 -10.61 -15.77
N PHE A 134 -16.39 -10.82 -14.47
CA PHE A 134 -15.28 -11.00 -13.53
C PHE A 134 -14.52 -12.30 -13.81
N GLY A 135 -13.19 -12.27 -13.72
CA GLY A 135 -12.34 -13.45 -13.80
C GLY A 135 -12.28 -14.14 -15.17
N THR A 136 -12.90 -13.57 -16.21
CA THR A 136 -12.83 -14.12 -17.56
C THR A 136 -11.46 -13.86 -18.19
N PRO A 137 -11.00 -14.70 -19.14
CA PRO A 137 -9.72 -14.48 -19.81
C PRO A 137 -9.59 -13.08 -20.44
N ALA A 138 -10.68 -12.56 -21.03
CA ALA A 138 -10.71 -11.23 -21.63
C ALA A 138 -10.50 -10.12 -20.59
N THR A 139 -11.22 -10.16 -19.46
CA THR A 139 -11.06 -9.18 -18.38
C THR A 139 -9.65 -9.23 -17.79
N LEU A 140 -9.14 -10.43 -17.48
CA LEU A 140 -7.80 -10.58 -16.91
C LEU A 140 -6.70 -10.17 -17.91
N HIS A 141 -6.89 -10.43 -19.20
CA HIS A 141 -5.99 -9.96 -20.26
C HIS A 141 -5.90 -8.43 -20.27
N LEU A 142 -7.03 -7.73 -20.27
CA LEU A 142 -7.05 -6.26 -20.27
C LEU A 142 -6.41 -5.66 -19.01
N ILE A 143 -6.67 -6.25 -17.85
CA ILE A 143 -6.02 -5.85 -16.58
C ILE A 143 -4.50 -6.03 -16.68
N ALA A 144 -4.03 -7.16 -17.21
CA ALA A 144 -2.60 -7.42 -17.39
C ALA A 144 -1.94 -6.43 -18.38
N GLU A 145 -2.58 -6.11 -19.51
CA GLU A 145 -2.07 -5.10 -20.45
C GLU A 145 -2.02 -3.70 -19.84
N ALA A 146 -3.08 -3.29 -19.11
CA ALA A 146 -3.12 -2.00 -18.44
C ALA A 146 -2.02 -1.86 -17.38
N LEU A 147 -1.76 -2.92 -16.62
CA LEU A 147 -0.64 -2.98 -15.67
C LEU A 147 0.70 -2.79 -16.37
N LYS A 148 1.00 -3.59 -17.40
CA LYS A 148 2.25 -3.49 -18.15
C LYS A 148 2.49 -2.09 -18.70
N LEU A 149 1.45 -1.47 -19.22
CA LEU A 149 1.49 -0.10 -19.73
C LEU A 149 1.81 0.91 -18.64
N ALA A 150 1.10 0.87 -17.51
CA ALA A 150 1.32 1.80 -16.40
C ALA A 150 2.71 1.63 -15.78
N PHE A 151 3.23 0.41 -15.69
CA PHE A 151 4.58 0.15 -15.19
C PHE A 151 5.69 0.66 -16.12
N ALA A 152 5.49 0.55 -17.44
CA ALA A 152 6.41 1.15 -18.41
C ALA A 152 6.47 2.68 -18.24
N ASP A 153 5.32 3.32 -18.08
CA ASP A 153 5.25 4.78 -17.86
C ASP A 153 5.80 5.17 -16.48
N ARG A 154 5.54 4.37 -15.44
CA ARG A 154 6.11 4.54 -14.10
C ARG A 154 7.63 4.59 -14.15
N ALA A 155 8.24 3.61 -14.82
CA ALA A 155 9.70 3.50 -14.94
C ALA A 155 10.32 4.71 -15.66
N ALA A 156 9.60 5.30 -16.62
CA ALA A 156 10.08 6.45 -17.38
C ALA A 156 9.91 7.79 -16.64
N ALA A 157 8.86 7.93 -15.83
CA ALA A 157 8.37 9.24 -15.42
C ALA A 157 8.19 9.47 -13.91
N THR A 158 8.10 8.41 -13.09
CA THR A 158 7.88 8.58 -11.64
C THR A 158 9.18 8.92 -10.92
N ALA A 159 9.17 10.03 -10.17
CA ALA A 159 10.29 10.50 -9.37
C ALA A 159 9.83 11.47 -8.27
N ASP A 160 10.76 11.95 -7.43
CA ASP A 160 10.50 13.08 -6.53
C ASP A 160 10.24 14.36 -7.35
N PRO A 161 9.05 14.97 -7.26
CA PRO A 161 8.73 16.18 -8.00
C PRO A 161 9.61 17.38 -7.62
N ALA A 162 10.31 17.35 -6.47
CA ALA A 162 11.31 18.37 -6.12
C ALA A 162 12.60 18.26 -6.96
N PHE A 163 12.82 17.16 -7.68
CA PHE A 163 14.03 16.89 -8.44
C PHE A 163 13.76 16.63 -9.93
N VAL A 164 12.62 16.07 -10.28
CA VAL A 164 12.27 15.68 -11.64
C VAL A 164 10.83 16.07 -11.94
N ARG A 165 10.58 16.66 -13.11
CA ARG A 165 9.22 17.00 -13.55
C ARG A 165 8.46 15.74 -13.96
N VAL A 166 7.52 15.31 -13.13
CA VAL A 166 6.58 14.22 -13.44
C VAL A 166 5.41 14.78 -14.28
N PRO A 167 5.08 14.21 -15.46
CA PRO A 167 4.01 14.68 -16.34
C PRO A 167 2.63 14.20 -15.85
N VAL A 168 2.25 14.57 -14.62
CA VAL A 168 1.04 14.09 -13.94
C VAL A 168 -0.22 14.35 -14.77
N GLU A 169 -0.40 15.57 -15.27
CA GLU A 169 -1.61 15.97 -16.02
C GLU A 169 -1.80 15.10 -17.26
N ARG A 170 -0.70 14.78 -17.96
CA ARG A 170 -0.74 13.92 -19.15
C ARG A 170 -1.10 12.48 -18.77
N LEU A 171 -0.44 11.92 -17.75
CA LEU A 171 -0.69 10.54 -17.29
C LEU A 171 -2.14 10.34 -16.79
N LEU A 172 -2.76 11.39 -16.24
CA LEU A 172 -4.15 11.38 -15.77
C LEU A 172 -5.18 11.73 -16.85
N SER A 173 -4.76 12.16 -18.05
CA SER A 173 -5.67 12.61 -19.09
C SER A 173 -6.39 11.45 -19.79
N LYS A 174 -7.65 11.68 -20.19
CA LYS A 174 -8.43 10.73 -21.00
C LYS A 174 -7.87 10.60 -22.41
N ASP A 175 -7.32 11.67 -22.97
CA ASP A 175 -6.71 11.68 -24.31
C ASP A 175 -5.50 10.76 -24.36
N TYR A 176 -4.58 10.89 -23.40
CA TYR A 176 -3.45 9.96 -23.31
C TYR A 176 -3.91 8.53 -23.08
N ALA A 177 -4.93 8.31 -22.24
CA ALA A 177 -5.47 6.97 -22.06
C ALA A 177 -6.07 6.40 -23.37
N ALA A 178 -6.68 7.23 -24.23
CA ALA A 178 -7.17 6.82 -25.54
C ALA A 178 -6.02 6.47 -26.50
N GLU A 179 -4.96 7.29 -26.57
CA GLU A 179 -3.73 7.00 -27.33
C GLU A 179 -3.15 5.64 -26.93
N ARG A 180 -3.06 5.40 -25.62
CA ARG A 180 -2.50 4.18 -25.03
C ARG A 180 -3.41 2.97 -25.23
N ARG A 181 -4.73 3.14 -25.11
CA ARG A 181 -5.73 2.08 -25.35
C ARG A 181 -5.73 1.60 -26.79
N ALA A 182 -5.55 2.49 -27.77
CA ALA A 182 -5.46 2.12 -29.18
C ALA A 182 -4.28 1.19 -29.49
N LEU A 183 -3.28 1.14 -28.59
CA LEU A 183 -2.15 0.23 -28.69
C LEU A 183 -2.43 -1.13 -28.02
N LEU A 184 -3.54 -1.37 -27.33
CA LEU A 184 -3.86 -2.70 -26.80
C LEU A 184 -4.43 -3.58 -27.92
N ASP A 185 -4.00 -4.83 -27.97
CA ASP A 185 -4.66 -5.86 -28.79
C ASP A 185 -5.49 -6.73 -27.83
N PRO A 186 -6.83 -6.71 -27.92
CA PRO A 186 -7.70 -7.38 -26.95
C PRO A 186 -7.54 -8.92 -26.93
N ASN A 187 -6.86 -9.50 -27.92
CA ASN A 187 -6.70 -10.95 -28.05
C ASN A 187 -5.24 -11.39 -27.97
N ARG A 188 -4.28 -10.47 -27.89
CA ARG A 188 -2.85 -10.81 -27.94
C ARG A 188 -2.01 -9.94 -27.02
N ALA A 189 -1.24 -10.60 -26.17
CA ALA A 189 -0.32 -9.97 -25.25
C ALA A 189 0.75 -9.17 -26.00
N LYS A 190 0.96 -7.91 -25.60
CA LYS A 190 2.07 -7.10 -26.12
C LYS A 190 3.24 -7.10 -25.15
N ARG A 191 4.45 -6.98 -25.71
CA ARG A 191 5.66 -6.65 -24.96
C ARG A 191 5.71 -5.14 -24.78
N TRP A 192 5.51 -4.71 -23.55
CA TRP A 192 5.75 -3.34 -23.14
C TRP A 192 7.12 -3.32 -22.49
N THR A 193 8.08 -2.63 -23.09
CA THR A 193 9.45 -2.61 -22.56
C THR A 193 9.58 -1.54 -21.50
N ALA A 194 9.71 -1.97 -20.25
CA ALA A 194 10.45 -1.24 -19.21
C ALA A 194 11.91 -1.71 -19.22
N GLY A 195 12.86 -0.78 -19.18
CA GLY A 195 14.30 -1.07 -19.32
C GLY A 195 15.03 -1.40 -18.02
N VAL A 196 14.35 -1.50 -16.87
CA VAL A 196 14.99 -1.69 -15.56
C VAL A 196 14.12 -2.54 -14.64
N ALA A 197 14.71 -3.52 -13.98
CA ALA A 197 14.11 -4.17 -12.81
C ALA A 197 14.41 -3.31 -11.58
N ALA A 198 13.37 -2.75 -10.94
CA ALA A 198 13.50 -2.16 -9.61
C ALA A 198 13.09 -3.21 -8.57
N GLY A 199 14.00 -3.57 -7.67
CA GLY A 199 13.70 -4.45 -6.55
C GLY A 199 13.02 -3.67 -5.43
N GLU A 200 11.70 -3.72 -5.34
CA GLU A 200 10.93 -3.19 -4.20
C GLU A 200 10.31 -4.37 -3.43
N SER A 201 10.33 -4.29 -2.09
CA SER A 201 9.87 -5.39 -1.22
C SER A 201 8.34 -5.39 -1.08
N PRO A 202 7.67 -6.56 -0.94
CA PRO A 202 6.21 -6.63 -0.85
C PRO A 202 5.62 -6.13 0.48
N ASN A 203 6.42 -5.62 1.41
CA ASN A 203 6.02 -5.46 2.81
C ASN A 203 5.60 -4.02 3.12
N THR A 204 4.44 -3.84 3.74
CA THR A 204 3.84 -2.52 4.06
C THR A 204 2.67 -2.76 5.03
N THR A 205 2.19 -1.74 5.73
CA THR A 205 0.96 -1.80 6.52
C THR A 205 0.01 -0.70 6.08
N HIS A 206 -1.28 -1.00 6.05
CA HIS A 206 -2.32 -0.05 5.67
C HIS A 206 -3.42 0.00 6.74
N LEU A 207 -3.86 1.20 7.07
CA LEU A 207 -4.94 1.49 8.00
C LEU A 207 -5.93 2.47 7.35
N THR A 208 -7.22 2.15 7.41
CA THR A 208 -8.30 3.08 7.10
C THR A 208 -9.20 3.23 8.32
N VAL A 209 -9.47 4.47 8.73
CA VAL A 209 -10.34 4.84 9.86
C VAL A 209 -11.35 5.86 9.37
N ALA A 210 -12.60 5.72 9.78
CA ALA A 210 -13.63 6.73 9.59
C ALA A 210 -14.37 6.99 10.91
N ASP A 211 -14.81 8.23 11.13
CA ASP A 211 -15.62 8.62 12.28
C ASP A 211 -17.06 9.03 11.87
N ALA A 212 -17.92 9.20 12.88
CA ALA A 212 -19.32 9.61 12.67
C ALA A 212 -19.47 11.06 12.16
N ASP A 213 -18.42 11.88 12.27
CA ASP A 213 -18.38 13.24 11.73
C ASP A 213 -17.97 13.25 10.25
N GLY A 214 -17.73 12.08 9.65
CA GLY A 214 -17.35 11.94 8.25
C GLY A 214 -15.86 12.19 7.99
N ARG A 215 -15.00 12.22 9.02
CA ARG A 215 -13.54 12.27 8.83
C ARG A 215 -13.07 10.89 8.40
N ILE A 216 -12.15 10.88 7.43
CA ILE A 216 -11.56 9.66 6.89
C ILE A 216 -10.05 9.80 6.93
N VAL A 217 -9.37 8.85 7.56
CA VAL A 217 -7.93 8.70 7.51
C VAL A 217 -7.64 7.41 6.74
N CYS A 218 -7.02 7.52 5.57
CA CYS A 218 -6.56 6.41 4.76
C CYS A 218 -5.04 6.50 4.67
N ALA A 219 -4.34 5.66 5.42
CA ALA A 219 -2.90 5.79 5.66
C ALA A 219 -2.17 4.48 5.34
N THR A 220 -1.14 4.58 4.51
CA THR A 220 -0.21 3.48 4.23
C THR A 220 1.17 3.87 4.75
N HIS A 221 1.76 3.03 5.60
CA HIS A 221 3.08 3.25 6.17
C HIS A 221 3.93 1.98 6.05
N THR A 222 5.24 2.14 5.89
CA THR A 222 6.12 0.99 5.70
C THR A 222 7.57 1.31 6.04
N ILE A 223 8.31 0.25 6.36
CA ILE A 223 9.76 0.24 6.49
C ILE A 223 10.45 -0.45 5.29
N ASN A 224 9.72 -0.56 4.17
CA ASN A 224 10.03 -1.27 2.91
C ASN A 224 10.07 -2.80 3.05
N SER A 225 11.16 -3.40 3.53
CA SER A 225 11.18 -4.86 3.75
C SER A 225 10.49 -5.27 5.05
N LEU A 226 10.10 -6.54 5.17
CA LEU A 226 9.85 -7.19 6.48
C LEU A 226 10.97 -6.74 7.42
N PHE A 227 10.67 -6.30 8.63
CA PHE A 227 11.68 -5.78 9.59
C PHE A 227 12.70 -4.77 9.01
N GLY A 228 12.37 -4.03 7.94
CA GLY A 228 13.15 -2.94 7.38
C GLY A 228 14.62 -3.25 7.11
N ALA A 229 15.52 -2.51 7.76
CA ALA A 229 16.97 -2.69 7.67
C ALA A 229 17.51 -3.91 8.42
N ARG A 230 16.64 -4.68 9.07
CA ARG A 230 16.98 -5.94 9.77
C ARG A 230 17.95 -5.77 10.94
N PHE A 231 18.02 -4.57 11.53
CA PHE A 231 18.71 -4.33 12.79
C PHE A 231 17.82 -3.49 13.72
N LEU A 232 18.04 -3.63 15.03
CA LEU A 232 17.36 -2.85 16.06
C LEU A 232 18.32 -1.78 16.58
N VAL A 233 17.85 -0.56 16.79
CA VAL A 233 18.55 0.43 17.65
C VAL A 233 18.14 0.15 19.10
N PRO A 234 18.95 -0.52 19.92
CA PRO A 234 18.52 -1.06 21.20
C PRO A 234 18.10 0.03 22.19
N GLU A 235 18.76 1.19 22.13
CA GLU A 235 18.52 2.32 23.01
C GLU A 235 17.09 2.87 22.90
N VAL A 236 16.50 2.79 21.70
CA VAL A 236 15.15 3.31 21.44
C VAL A 236 14.16 2.21 21.04
N GLY A 237 14.62 0.97 20.87
CA GLY A 237 13.80 -0.17 20.48
C GLY A 237 13.13 -0.02 19.12
N LEU A 238 13.76 0.71 18.19
CA LEU A 238 13.21 0.97 16.85
C LEU A 238 13.99 0.20 15.79
N ILE A 239 13.26 -0.25 14.77
CA ILE A 239 13.82 -0.89 13.57
C ILE A 239 13.81 0.14 12.44
N PRO A 240 14.98 0.59 11.94
CA PRO A 240 15.02 1.50 10.82
C PRO A 240 14.50 0.87 9.52
N ASN A 241 14.00 1.71 8.62
CA ASN A 241 13.63 1.27 7.27
C ASN A 241 14.87 1.04 6.40
N ASN A 242 14.71 0.34 5.27
CA ASN A 242 15.76 0.14 4.28
C ASN A 242 15.42 0.78 2.91
N TYR A 243 14.70 1.90 2.91
CA TYR A 243 14.20 2.52 1.68
C TYR A 243 15.28 3.01 0.72
N MET A 244 16.47 3.33 1.23
CA MET A 244 17.61 3.75 0.42
C MET A 244 18.00 2.71 -0.64
N ALA A 245 17.69 1.42 -0.41
CA ALA A 245 17.94 0.34 -1.36
C ALA A 245 17.11 0.43 -2.66
N LEU A 246 16.07 1.27 -2.70
CA LEU A 246 15.20 1.42 -3.88
C LEU A 246 15.70 2.49 -4.86
N PHE A 247 16.69 3.31 -4.49
CA PHE A 247 17.28 4.27 -5.43
C PHE A 247 18.12 3.54 -6.49
N ASP A 248 18.17 4.11 -7.71
CA ASP A 248 19.17 3.73 -8.69
C ASP A 248 20.54 4.27 -8.23
N PRO A 249 21.55 3.41 -8.02
CA PRO A 249 22.88 3.89 -7.63
C PRO A 249 23.62 4.57 -8.79
N ARG A 250 23.15 4.41 -10.04
CA ARG A 250 23.78 5.01 -11.22
C ARG A 250 23.26 6.43 -11.41
N PRO A 251 24.12 7.42 -11.67
CA PRO A 251 23.71 8.81 -11.89
C PRO A 251 22.98 8.99 -13.23
N GLY A 252 22.17 10.05 -13.34
CA GLY A 252 21.53 10.48 -14.61
C GLY A 252 20.13 9.90 -14.87
N HIS A 253 19.59 9.09 -13.98
CA HIS A 253 18.23 8.55 -14.05
C HIS A 253 17.26 9.31 -13.13
N ALA A 254 15.97 9.26 -13.46
CA ALA A 254 14.93 9.90 -12.65
C ALA A 254 14.91 9.37 -11.19
N LEU A 255 15.27 8.10 -10.98
CA LEU A 255 15.39 7.44 -9.68
C LEU A 255 16.82 7.41 -9.12
N SER A 256 17.78 8.14 -9.70
CA SER A 256 19.14 8.19 -9.13
C SER A 256 19.13 8.78 -7.72
N ILE A 257 19.94 8.19 -6.83
CA ILE A 257 20.15 8.69 -5.46
C ILE A 257 20.69 10.14 -5.48
N ALA A 258 20.16 10.98 -4.59
CA ALA A 258 20.67 12.33 -4.36
C ALA A 258 20.37 12.79 -2.92
N PRO A 259 21.21 13.66 -2.31
CA PRO A 259 20.93 14.21 -0.98
C PRO A 259 19.57 14.92 -0.91
N GLY A 260 18.81 14.67 0.15
CA GLY A 260 17.48 15.26 0.37
C GLY A 260 16.36 14.77 -0.57
N LYS A 261 16.69 13.91 -1.55
CA LYS A 261 15.72 13.36 -2.48
C LYS A 261 14.88 12.29 -1.80
N ARG A 262 13.56 12.36 -1.99
CA ARG A 262 12.63 11.35 -1.46
C ARG A 262 12.54 10.18 -2.43
N ILE A 263 12.45 8.99 -1.85
CA ILE A 263 12.27 7.78 -2.62
C ILE A 263 10.84 7.67 -3.17
N THR A 264 10.70 7.10 -4.36
CA THR A 264 9.39 6.79 -4.92
C THR A 264 8.79 5.56 -4.25
N THR A 265 7.49 5.56 -4.06
CA THR A 265 6.77 4.48 -3.38
C THR A 265 5.57 4.02 -4.21
N SER A 266 5.25 2.74 -4.13
CA SER A 266 4.07 2.14 -4.79
C SER A 266 2.78 2.26 -3.96
N GLN A 267 2.83 2.94 -2.81
CA GLN A 267 1.70 3.13 -1.90
C GLN A 267 0.49 3.80 -2.56
N ALA A 268 -0.69 3.17 -2.46
CA ALA A 268 -1.94 3.70 -2.97
C ALA A 268 -3.06 3.65 -1.92
N PRO A 269 -3.01 4.46 -0.85
CA PRO A 269 -4.23 4.79 -0.10
C PRO A 269 -5.17 5.54 -1.04
N LEU A 270 -6.38 5.03 -1.25
CA LEU A 270 -7.36 5.58 -2.19
C LEU A 270 -8.66 5.91 -1.49
N ILE A 271 -9.25 7.04 -1.87
CA ILE A 271 -10.62 7.40 -1.50
C ILE A 271 -11.38 7.60 -2.81
N ALA A 272 -12.45 6.83 -3.00
CA ALA A 272 -13.37 6.99 -4.11
C ALA A 272 -14.62 7.73 -3.62
N LEU A 273 -15.07 8.71 -4.41
CA LEU A 273 -16.19 9.59 -4.12
C LEU A 273 -17.26 9.46 -5.22
N ARG A 274 -18.53 9.53 -4.83
CA ARG A 274 -19.66 9.68 -5.76
C ARG A 274 -20.43 10.93 -5.36
N ASP A 275 -20.63 11.84 -6.31
CA ASP A 275 -21.30 13.12 -6.07
C ASP A 275 -20.71 13.93 -4.90
N GLY A 276 -19.37 13.91 -4.80
CA GLY A 276 -18.61 14.58 -3.72
C GLY A 276 -18.69 13.89 -2.35
N ARG A 277 -19.40 12.76 -2.23
CA ARG A 277 -19.53 11.99 -0.98
C ARG A 277 -18.63 10.75 -1.02
N PRO A 278 -17.98 10.38 0.11
CA PRO A 278 -17.25 9.13 0.21
C PRO A 278 -18.10 7.93 -0.20
N LEU A 279 -17.54 7.07 -1.04
CA LEU A 279 -18.12 5.79 -1.45
C LEU A 279 -17.33 4.63 -0.84
N VAL A 280 -16.00 4.64 -1.01
CA VAL A 280 -15.09 3.64 -0.44
C VAL A 280 -13.73 4.26 -0.19
N ALA A 281 -13.10 3.90 0.92
CA ALA A 281 -11.69 4.15 1.19
C ALA A 281 -10.98 2.81 1.36
N LEU A 282 -9.86 2.60 0.67
CA LEU A 282 -9.14 1.33 0.68
C LEU A 282 -7.64 1.50 0.49
N GLY A 283 -6.90 0.47 0.89
CA GLY A 283 -5.50 0.32 0.59
C GLY A 283 -4.95 -0.99 1.13
N LEU A 284 -3.70 -1.29 0.77
CA LEU A 284 -3.07 -2.57 1.08
C LEU A 284 -1.55 -2.51 1.03
N PRO A 285 -0.85 -3.49 1.64
CA PRO A 285 0.55 -3.81 1.37
C PRO A 285 0.79 -4.52 0.04
N GLY A 286 2.04 -4.62 -0.38
CA GLY A 286 2.43 -5.46 -1.53
C GLY A 286 3.57 -4.93 -2.39
N GLY A 287 4.27 -3.86 -1.99
CA GLY A 287 5.29 -3.21 -2.83
C GLY A 287 4.72 -2.79 -4.19
N LEU A 288 5.38 -3.19 -5.28
CA LEU A 288 4.90 -2.95 -6.64
C LEU A 288 3.47 -3.49 -6.88
N ARG A 289 3.01 -4.48 -6.12
CA ARG A 289 1.69 -5.08 -6.30
C ARG A 289 0.54 -4.22 -5.74
N ILE A 290 0.84 -3.20 -4.92
CA ILE A 290 -0.15 -2.38 -4.20
C ILE A 290 -1.16 -1.74 -5.16
N PHE A 291 -0.71 -0.86 -6.04
CA PHE A 291 -1.62 -0.01 -6.79
C PHE A 291 -2.39 -0.78 -7.87
N GLY A 292 -1.79 -1.86 -8.41
CA GLY A 292 -2.48 -2.80 -9.29
C GLY A 292 -3.59 -3.59 -8.59
N SER A 293 -3.37 -4.02 -7.35
CA SER A 293 -4.40 -4.70 -6.55
C SER A 293 -5.48 -3.74 -6.04
N ALA A 294 -5.12 -2.51 -5.67
CA ALA A 294 -6.09 -1.47 -5.29
C ALA A 294 -7.02 -1.12 -6.46
N MET A 295 -6.46 -1.00 -7.68
CA MET A 295 -7.25 -0.80 -8.90
C MET A 295 -8.21 -1.96 -9.15
N GLN A 296 -7.77 -3.21 -9.02
CA GLN A 296 -8.65 -4.38 -9.18
C GLN A 296 -9.82 -4.38 -8.18
N ALA A 297 -9.62 -3.98 -6.93
CA ALA A 297 -10.73 -3.84 -5.98
C ALA A 297 -11.74 -2.75 -6.41
N LEU A 298 -11.28 -1.63 -6.96
CA LEU A 298 -12.17 -0.61 -7.52
C LEU A 298 -12.96 -1.15 -8.73
N LEU A 299 -12.33 -1.91 -9.64
CA LEU A 299 -13.04 -2.57 -10.74
C LEU A 299 -14.12 -3.53 -10.21
N ASN A 300 -13.78 -4.35 -9.22
CA ASN A 300 -14.70 -5.31 -8.62
C ASN A 300 -15.94 -4.63 -8.01
N LEU A 301 -15.75 -3.51 -7.32
CA LEU A 301 -16.85 -2.72 -6.76
C LEU A 301 -17.68 -1.99 -7.83
N LEU A 302 -17.03 -1.41 -8.84
CA LEU A 302 -17.66 -0.46 -9.77
C LEU A 302 -18.18 -1.12 -11.06
N ASP A 303 -17.44 -2.07 -11.62
CA ASP A 303 -17.81 -2.81 -12.83
C ASP A 303 -18.61 -4.06 -12.50
N HIS A 304 -18.11 -4.86 -11.56
CA HIS A 304 -18.66 -6.19 -11.26
C HIS A 304 -19.71 -6.17 -10.14
N GLY A 305 -19.89 -5.03 -9.45
CA GLY A 305 -20.95 -4.85 -8.45
C GLY A 305 -20.79 -5.73 -7.21
N MET A 306 -19.56 -6.15 -6.90
CA MET A 306 -19.27 -6.96 -5.71
C MET A 306 -19.56 -6.20 -4.41
N SER A 307 -19.86 -6.95 -3.35
CA SER A 307 -19.83 -6.43 -1.98
C SER A 307 -18.40 -6.01 -1.58
N LEU A 308 -18.27 -5.30 -0.44
CA LEU A 308 -16.95 -4.84 -0.01
C LEU A 308 -16.00 -6.01 0.30
N GLN A 309 -16.49 -7.02 1.03
CA GLN A 309 -15.68 -8.19 1.38
C GLN A 309 -15.31 -9.01 0.13
N GLU A 310 -16.25 -9.25 -0.79
CA GLU A 310 -15.97 -9.95 -2.05
C GLU A 310 -14.88 -9.24 -2.87
N ALA A 311 -14.96 -7.91 -3.01
CA ALA A 311 -13.96 -7.15 -3.76
C ALA A 311 -12.56 -7.19 -3.12
N VAL A 312 -12.50 -7.18 -1.79
CA VAL A 312 -11.26 -7.26 -1.00
C VAL A 312 -10.62 -8.65 -1.12
N GLU A 313 -11.43 -9.72 -1.13
CA GLU A 313 -10.95 -11.10 -1.17
C GLU A 313 -10.67 -11.64 -2.58
N ALA A 314 -11.37 -11.11 -3.58
CA ALA A 314 -11.34 -11.55 -4.98
C ALA A 314 -9.91 -11.88 -5.45
N PRO A 315 -9.73 -12.98 -6.21
CA PRO A 315 -8.45 -13.34 -6.79
C PRO A 315 -7.82 -12.19 -7.60
N ARG A 316 -6.51 -12.02 -7.43
CA ARG A 316 -5.75 -10.92 -8.04
C ARG A 316 -4.75 -11.43 -9.07
N LEU A 317 -4.36 -10.55 -9.98
CA LEU A 317 -3.17 -10.73 -10.82
C LEU A 317 -2.24 -9.52 -10.75
N TRP A 318 -0.98 -9.73 -11.13
CA TRP A 318 0.00 -8.66 -11.27
C TRP A 318 1.06 -8.97 -12.33
N THR A 319 1.55 -7.94 -13.01
CA THR A 319 2.72 -7.97 -13.89
C THR A 319 3.23 -6.54 -14.10
N GLN A 320 4.50 -6.39 -14.45
CA GLN A 320 5.07 -5.15 -14.97
C GLN A 320 5.74 -5.34 -16.35
N GLY A 321 5.52 -6.47 -17.01
CA GLY A 321 6.07 -6.82 -18.32
C GLY A 321 6.72 -8.19 -18.41
N GLN A 322 7.02 -8.80 -17.25
CA GLN A 322 7.42 -10.20 -17.09
C GLN A 322 6.18 -11.13 -17.08
N ALA A 323 6.36 -12.36 -16.61
CA ALA A 323 5.26 -13.27 -16.34
C ALA A 323 4.12 -12.61 -15.53
N VAL A 324 2.89 -12.94 -15.90
CA VAL A 324 1.68 -12.59 -15.17
C VAL A 324 1.56 -13.50 -13.98
N GLU A 325 1.76 -12.93 -12.80
CA GLU A 325 1.48 -13.57 -11.53
C GLU A 325 -0.02 -13.57 -11.32
N VAL A 326 -0.62 -14.75 -11.20
CA VAL A 326 -2.06 -14.94 -11.01
C VAL A 326 -2.26 -15.80 -9.79
N GLU A 327 -3.22 -15.46 -8.94
CA GLU A 327 -3.53 -16.32 -7.80
C GLU A 327 -4.03 -17.70 -8.23
N ALA A 328 -3.60 -18.73 -7.50
CA ALA A 328 -3.87 -20.14 -7.81
C ALA A 328 -5.38 -20.50 -7.80
N THR A 329 -6.18 -19.67 -7.14
CA THR A 329 -7.65 -19.76 -7.09
C THR A 329 -8.33 -19.44 -8.42
N VAL A 330 -7.66 -18.71 -9.34
CA VAL A 330 -8.16 -18.52 -10.71
C VAL A 330 -8.13 -19.86 -11.45
N PRO A 331 -9.22 -20.34 -12.09
CA PRO A 331 -9.24 -21.67 -12.71
C PRO A 331 -8.13 -21.88 -13.75
N GLU A 332 -7.58 -23.10 -13.83
CA GLU A 332 -6.51 -23.42 -14.79
C GLU A 332 -6.95 -23.18 -16.24
N ALA A 333 -8.20 -23.43 -16.58
CA ALA A 333 -8.74 -23.15 -17.91
C ALA A 333 -8.60 -21.65 -18.29
N VAL A 334 -8.80 -20.75 -17.31
CA VAL A 334 -8.61 -19.30 -17.52
C VAL A 334 -7.14 -18.97 -17.66
N ARG A 335 -6.26 -19.53 -16.83
CA ARG A 335 -4.80 -19.35 -16.93
C ARG A 335 -4.27 -19.88 -18.27
N ALA A 336 -4.75 -21.01 -18.74
CA ALA A 336 -4.41 -21.57 -20.04
C ALA A 336 -4.87 -20.68 -21.20
N ALA A 337 -6.07 -20.09 -21.11
CA ALA A 337 -6.54 -19.11 -22.09
C ALA A 337 -5.64 -17.85 -22.13
N LEU A 338 -5.19 -17.35 -20.98
CA LEU A 338 -4.22 -16.25 -20.92
C LEU A 338 -2.87 -16.62 -21.59
N ARG A 339 -2.40 -17.86 -21.40
CA ARG A 339 -1.23 -18.37 -22.13
C ARG A 339 -1.48 -18.45 -23.64
N GLY A 340 -2.68 -18.86 -24.05
CA GLY A 340 -3.11 -18.86 -25.45
C GLY A 340 -3.12 -17.47 -26.08
N MET A 341 -3.37 -16.42 -25.30
CA MET A 341 -3.24 -15.01 -25.71
C MET A 341 -1.79 -14.52 -25.73
N GLY A 342 -0.81 -15.34 -25.34
CA GLY A 342 0.63 -15.00 -25.38
C GLY A 342 1.22 -14.48 -24.07
N HIS A 343 0.49 -14.52 -22.96
CA HIS A 343 1.05 -14.21 -21.64
C HIS A 343 1.85 -15.40 -21.10
N GLU A 344 3.02 -15.16 -20.52
CA GLU A 344 3.62 -16.11 -19.60
C GLU A 344 2.85 -16.01 -18.27
N VAL A 345 2.42 -17.13 -17.69
CA VAL A 345 1.54 -17.13 -16.50
C VAL A 345 2.14 -17.99 -15.39
N VAL A 346 2.33 -17.39 -14.22
CA VAL A 346 2.81 -18.05 -12.99
C VAL A 346 1.69 -18.03 -11.96
N ALA A 347 1.33 -19.20 -11.44
CA ALA A 347 0.36 -19.32 -10.36
C ALA A 347 1.05 -19.11 -9.00
N LEU A 348 0.51 -18.22 -8.17
CA LEU A 348 1.01 -17.94 -6.82
C LEU A 348 -0.07 -18.21 -5.76
N PRO A 349 0.30 -18.49 -4.50
CA PRO A 349 -0.67 -18.61 -3.41
C PRO A 349 -1.50 -17.33 -3.19
N HIS A 350 -0.87 -16.16 -3.31
CA HIS A 350 -1.51 -14.85 -3.25
C HIS A 350 -0.71 -13.80 -4.03
N VAL A 351 -1.37 -12.69 -4.40
CA VAL A 351 -0.77 -11.50 -5.00
C VAL A 351 -1.04 -10.30 -4.08
N ALA A 352 0.04 -9.59 -3.73
CA ALA A 352 0.05 -8.51 -2.73
C ALA A 352 -0.33 -8.98 -1.31
N GLY A 353 -0.55 -8.03 -0.39
CA GLY A 353 -0.88 -8.29 1.01
C GLY A 353 -2.35 -8.09 1.38
N GLY A 354 -2.61 -8.05 2.68
CA GLY A 354 -3.95 -7.85 3.24
C GLY A 354 -4.50 -6.44 3.00
N MET A 355 -5.54 -6.34 2.18
CA MET A 355 -6.28 -5.09 1.95
C MET A 355 -7.26 -4.83 3.09
N ASN A 356 -7.35 -3.56 3.50
CA ASN A 356 -8.38 -3.06 4.42
C ASN A 356 -9.20 -1.99 3.70
N ALA A 357 -10.51 -1.99 3.91
CA ALA A 357 -11.41 -1.03 3.29
C ALA A 357 -12.58 -0.64 4.19
N ILE A 358 -13.11 0.56 3.98
CA ILE A 358 -14.38 1.03 4.54
C ILE A 358 -15.26 1.50 3.38
N ARG A 359 -16.49 1.00 3.30
CA ARG A 359 -17.55 1.49 2.41
C ARG A 359 -18.51 2.38 3.19
N PHE A 360 -18.93 3.45 2.54
CA PHE A 360 -19.82 4.47 3.09
C PHE A 360 -21.16 4.36 2.38
N HIS A 361 -22.21 3.99 3.12
CA HIS A 361 -23.55 3.84 2.58
C HIS A 361 -24.33 5.17 2.64
N PRO A 362 -25.29 5.41 1.72
CA PRO A 362 -26.05 6.66 1.67
C PRO A 362 -26.87 6.96 2.95
N ASP A 363 -27.21 5.92 3.71
CA ASP A 363 -27.93 6.00 4.98
C ASP A 363 -27.02 6.30 6.19
N GLY A 364 -25.71 6.46 5.96
CA GLY A 364 -24.71 6.70 7.00
C GLY A 364 -24.10 5.42 7.59
N MET A 365 -24.51 4.22 7.16
CA MET A 365 -23.87 2.98 7.60
C MET A 365 -22.43 2.89 7.07
N LEU A 366 -21.53 2.43 7.93
CA LEU A 366 -20.14 2.11 7.56
C LEU A 366 -19.95 0.60 7.55
N GLU A 367 -19.43 0.08 6.45
CA GLU A 367 -19.10 -1.34 6.28
C GLU A 367 -17.58 -1.46 6.19
N GLY A 368 -16.98 -2.25 7.08
CA GLY A 368 -15.54 -2.51 7.09
C GLY A 368 -15.21 -3.90 6.55
N ALA A 369 -14.09 -4.01 5.83
CA ALA A 369 -13.57 -5.28 5.32
C ALA A 369 -12.06 -5.39 5.59
N ALA A 370 -11.63 -6.61 5.89
CA ALA A 370 -10.22 -6.98 6.05
C ALA A 370 -9.94 -8.29 5.30
N CYS A 371 -8.80 -8.34 4.62
CA CYS A 371 -8.42 -9.41 3.71
C CYS A 371 -7.67 -10.54 4.42
N TRP A 372 -8.02 -11.81 4.12
CA TRP A 372 -7.36 -13.01 4.65
C TRP A 372 -5.84 -13.11 4.43
N ARG A 373 -5.30 -12.39 3.42
CA ARG A 373 -3.85 -12.40 3.06
C ARG A 373 -2.92 -11.79 4.12
N ALA A 374 -3.44 -11.18 5.18
CA ALA A 374 -2.67 -10.76 6.35
C ALA A 374 -3.58 -10.70 7.59
N ASP A 375 -2.97 -10.65 8.78
CA ASP A 375 -3.71 -10.33 10.00
C ASP A 375 -4.37 -8.94 9.85
N GLY A 376 -5.70 -8.92 9.95
CA GLY A 376 -6.51 -7.70 9.83
C GLY A 376 -7.88 -7.89 10.48
N THR A 377 -8.47 -6.81 10.96
CA THR A 377 -9.80 -6.86 11.58
C THR A 377 -10.55 -5.58 11.27
N ALA A 378 -11.76 -5.72 10.73
CA ALA A 378 -12.72 -4.62 10.66
C ALA A 378 -13.48 -4.53 11.99
N ILE A 379 -13.42 -3.37 12.63
CA ILE A 379 -14.09 -3.11 13.91
C ILE A 379 -14.99 -1.89 13.74
N GLY A 380 -16.29 -2.08 13.96
CA GLY A 380 -17.24 -0.99 14.10
C GLY A 380 -17.38 -0.61 15.58
N ILE A 381 -17.22 0.68 15.90
CA ILE A 381 -17.52 1.21 17.23
C ILE A 381 -18.83 2.02 17.10
N GLY A 382 -19.93 1.41 17.52
CA GLY A 382 -21.25 2.05 17.54
C GLY A 382 -21.70 2.40 18.96
N GLY A 383 -22.48 3.48 19.10
CA GLY A 383 -23.04 3.92 20.38
C GLY A 383 -22.24 5.05 21.06
N GLY A 384 -22.82 5.60 22.12
CA GLY A 384 -22.29 6.68 22.94
C GLY A 384 -23.05 6.78 24.26
N LEU A 385 -22.62 7.67 25.17
CA LEU A 385 -23.36 7.89 26.41
C LEU A 385 -24.76 8.38 26.09
N ALA A 386 -25.75 7.91 26.85
CA ALA A 386 -27.09 8.48 26.80
C ALA A 386 -26.98 9.99 27.06
N ARG A 387 -27.79 10.81 26.35
CA ARG A 387 -27.82 12.25 26.59
C ARG A 387 -28.07 12.51 28.08
N GLN A 388 -27.47 13.58 28.63
CA GLN A 388 -27.68 13.95 30.02
C GLN A 388 -29.19 14.05 30.32
N GLY A 389 -29.65 13.35 31.34
CA GLY A 389 -31.07 13.32 31.73
C GLY A 389 -31.91 12.18 31.14
N VAL A 390 -31.37 11.38 30.21
CA VAL A 390 -32.06 10.17 29.74
C VAL A 390 -32.19 9.19 30.91
N ARG A 391 -33.42 8.68 31.10
CA ARG A 391 -33.77 7.66 32.08
C ARG A 391 -34.37 6.48 31.33
N PHE A 392 -34.09 5.27 31.81
CA PHE A 392 -34.68 4.05 31.26
C PHE A 392 -36.21 4.04 31.40
N TRP A 393 -36.74 4.67 32.46
CA TRP A 393 -38.15 4.87 32.71
C TRP A 393 -38.50 6.37 32.61
N PRO A 394 -39.22 6.82 31.57
CA PRO A 394 -39.54 8.23 31.37
C PRO A 394 -40.55 8.78 32.39
N ASP A 395 -41.29 7.90 33.09
CA ASP A 395 -42.48 8.28 33.86
C ASP A 395 -42.21 8.68 35.32
N GLN A 396 -40.98 8.54 35.83
CA GLN A 396 -40.63 9.12 37.14
C GLN A 396 -40.22 10.57 37.00
N ALA A 397 -41.16 11.40 36.54
CA ALA A 397 -41.09 12.84 36.76
C ALA A 397 -41.13 13.07 38.29
N ARG A 398 -40.12 13.77 38.81
CA ARG A 398 -40.08 14.16 40.23
C ARG A 398 -41.27 15.09 40.51
N GLY A 399 -42.13 14.68 41.46
CA GLY A 399 -42.97 15.61 42.20
C GLY A 399 -42.14 16.51 43.10
#